data_AF-A0A8S9M1A9-F1
#
_entry.id   AF-A0A8S9M1A9-F1
#
_cell.length_a   1.000
_cell.length_b   1.000
_cell.length_c   1.000
_cell.angle_alpha   90.00
_cell.angle_beta   90.00
_cell.angle_gamma   90.00
#
_symmetry.space_group_name_H-M   'P 1'
#
loop_
_entity.id
_entity.type
_entity.pdbx_description
1 polymer ?
#
loop_
_entity_poly.entity_id
_entity_poly.type
_entity_poly.pdbx_seq_one_letter_code
_entity_poly.pdbx_strand_id
1 'polypeptide(L)'
;MWMDTSNVSKEDIIKLMERASRDEHSYICLPEHVSSFTQTKLVPEIYTKDEINEMFYRFYGAQEKNEGDFQMKLDGVYYPLNDSISWLTTCMEEMRQDIAKIQHAADKHRPPSIDRHKPIFLTRTNFSVKRLTVDFFF
;
A
#
# COMPACT_ATOMS: atom_id res chain seq x y z
N MET A 1 -45.54 59.03 -2.28
CA MET A 1 -45.59 58.24 -1.04
C MET A 1 -44.33 57.39 -1.02
N TRP A 2 -43.26 57.89 -0.40
CA TRP A 2 -42.00 57.16 -0.31
C TRP A 2 -42.15 56.17 0.85
N MET A 3 -41.92 54.88 0.58
CA MET A 3 -41.83 53.87 1.63
C MET A 3 -40.51 54.10 2.36
N ASP A 4 -40.56 54.43 3.65
CA ASP A 4 -39.38 54.54 4.48
C ASP A 4 -38.65 53.19 4.49
N THR A 5 -37.48 53.13 3.87
CA THR A 5 -36.53 52.02 4.02
C THR A 5 -36.03 52.02 5.45
N SER A 6 -36.62 51.17 6.29
CA SER A 6 -36.17 50.97 7.66
C SER A 6 -34.73 50.43 7.65
N ASN A 7 -33.82 51.18 8.25
CA ASN A 7 -32.43 50.77 8.43
C ASN A 7 -32.35 49.77 9.58
N VAL A 8 -32.39 48.47 9.27
CA VAL A 8 -32.27 47.39 10.26
C VAL A 8 -30.80 47.15 10.55
N SER A 9 -30.38 47.32 11.81
CA SER A 9 -28.99 47.08 12.22
C SER A 9 -28.74 45.60 12.54
N LYS A 10 -27.47 45.17 12.52
CA LYS A 10 -27.10 43.78 12.87
C LYS A 10 -27.52 43.41 14.30
N GLU A 11 -27.41 44.35 15.24
CA GLU A 11 -27.85 44.17 16.63
C GLU A 11 -29.35 43.89 16.74
N ASP A 12 -30.17 44.48 15.86
CA ASP A 12 -31.62 44.26 15.86
C ASP A 12 -31.96 42.85 15.38
N ILE A 13 -31.21 42.34 14.40
CA ILE A 13 -31.33 40.95 13.90
C ILE A 13 -30.94 39.96 14.99
N ILE A 14 -29.83 40.20 15.69
CA ILE A 14 -29.36 39.32 16.77
C ILE A 14 -30.39 39.26 17.90
N LYS A 15 -30.90 40.40 18.35
CA LYS A 15 -31.94 40.46 19.40
C LYS A 15 -33.23 39.76 18.98
N LEU A 16 -33.62 39.86 17.72
CA LEU A 16 -34.78 39.15 17.19
C LEU A 16 -34.58 37.63 17.25
N MET A 17 -33.41 37.14 16.83
CA MET A 17 -33.08 35.71 16.86
C MET A 17 -32.99 35.17 18.29
N GLU A 18 -32.39 35.92 19.22
CA GLU A 18 -32.35 35.54 20.63
C GLU A 18 -33.73 35.46 21.27
N ARG A 19 -34.65 36.35 20.88
CA ARG A 19 -36.04 36.32 21.36
C ARG A 19 -36.80 35.12 20.79
N ALA A 20 -36.65 34.82 19.50
CA ALA A 20 -37.27 33.67 18.86
C ALA A 20 -36.73 32.34 19.41
N SER A 21 -35.44 32.29 19.79
CA SER A 21 -34.78 31.10 20.34
C SER A 21 -35.24 30.75 21.77
N ARG A 22 -35.68 31.73 22.56
CA ARG A 22 -36.15 31.51 23.95
C ARG A 22 -37.54 30.89 24.03
N ASP A 23 -38.34 30.98 22.97
CA ASP A 23 -39.70 30.48 22.93
C ASP A 23 -39.67 29.21 22.08
N GLU A 24 -39.72 28.05 22.76
CA GLU A 24 -39.23 26.75 22.29
C GLU A 24 -39.80 26.30 20.91
N HIS A 25 -40.89 26.92 20.45
CA HIS A 25 -41.51 26.67 19.14
C HIS A 25 -42.06 27.92 18.42
N SER A 26 -41.46 29.11 18.61
CA SER A 26 -41.91 30.32 17.91
C SER A 26 -41.25 30.46 16.53
N TYR A 27 -41.83 29.81 15.53
CA TYR A 27 -41.44 30.00 14.13
C TYR A 27 -42.08 31.28 13.58
N ILE A 28 -41.27 32.19 13.03
CA ILE A 28 -41.78 33.34 12.26
C ILE A 28 -42.25 32.82 10.90
N CYS A 29 -43.46 32.29 10.84
CA CYS A 29 -44.08 31.88 9.58
C CYS A 29 -44.83 33.06 8.98
N LEU A 30 -44.59 33.35 7.70
CA LEU A 30 -45.55 34.12 6.91
C LEU A 30 -46.87 33.32 6.85
N PRO A 31 -48.05 33.95 7.02
CA PRO A 31 -49.34 33.24 7.10
C PRO A 31 -49.59 32.26 5.94
N GLU A 32 -49.04 32.58 4.76
CA GLU A 32 -49.23 31.81 3.53
C GLU A 32 -48.37 30.53 3.44
N HIS A 33 -47.40 30.32 4.34
CA HIS A 33 -46.49 29.17 4.30
C HIS A 33 -46.60 28.22 5.51
N VAL A 34 -47.54 28.46 6.42
CA VAL A 34 -47.75 27.64 7.64
C VAL A 34 -48.03 26.16 7.32
N SER A 35 -48.65 25.86 6.17
CA SER A 35 -48.99 24.47 5.79
C SER A 35 -47.86 23.68 5.13
N SER A 36 -46.74 24.32 4.78
CA SER A 36 -45.64 23.69 4.03
C SER A 36 -44.60 23.01 4.93
N PHE A 37 -44.63 23.25 6.24
CA PHE A 37 -43.67 22.66 7.17
C PHE A 37 -44.13 21.27 7.59
N THR A 38 -44.14 20.34 6.63
CA THR A 38 -44.19 18.92 6.98
C THR A 38 -42.80 18.56 7.47
N GLN A 39 -42.65 18.32 8.77
CA GLN A 39 -41.40 17.80 9.34
C GLN A 39 -41.01 16.57 8.53
N THR A 40 -39.91 16.66 7.77
CA THR A 40 -39.40 15.55 7.00
C THR A 40 -39.06 14.46 7.99
N LYS A 41 -39.92 13.44 8.08
CA LYS A 41 -39.66 12.22 8.85
C LYS A 41 -38.45 11.59 8.17
N LEU A 42 -37.26 11.77 8.76
CA LEU A 42 -36.08 11.08 8.30
C LEU A 42 -36.42 9.60 8.30
N VAL A 43 -36.26 8.97 7.13
CA VAL A 43 -36.30 7.52 6.95
C VAL A 43 -35.47 6.89 8.08
N PRO A 44 -35.92 5.79 8.73
CA PRO A 44 -35.12 5.13 9.75
C PRO A 44 -33.70 4.92 9.23
N GLU A 45 -32.72 5.29 10.05
CA GLU A 45 -31.31 5.06 9.77
C GLU A 45 -31.15 3.59 9.40
N ILE A 46 -30.84 3.32 8.13
CA ILE A 46 -30.85 1.97 7.53
C ILE A 46 -29.91 0.99 8.24
N TYR A 47 -29.02 1.53 9.07
CA TYR A 47 -28.21 0.79 10.02
C TYR A 47 -28.15 1.56 11.33
N THR A 48 -28.25 0.82 12.42
CA THR A 48 -27.91 1.32 13.74
C THR A 48 -26.39 1.43 13.89
N LYS A 49 -25.95 2.32 14.76
CA LYS A 49 -24.52 2.47 15.11
C LYS A 49 -23.88 1.14 15.54
N ASP A 50 -24.63 0.28 16.21
CA ASP A 50 -24.14 -1.01 16.71
C ASP A 50 -23.91 -2.01 15.57
N GLU A 51 -24.80 -2.06 14.57
CA GLU A 51 -24.63 -2.90 13.37
C GLU A 51 -23.40 -2.47 12.57
N ILE A 52 -23.17 -1.16 12.43
CA ILE A 52 -21.98 -0.62 11.77
C ILE A 52 -20.72 -1.02 12.54
N ASN A 53 -20.70 -0.85 13.86
CA ASN A 53 -19.56 -1.24 14.69
C ASN A 53 -19.27 -2.74 14.60
N GLU A 54 -20.30 -3.59 14.61
CA GLU A 54 -20.14 -5.04 14.45
C GLU A 54 -19.48 -5.39 13.11
N MET A 55 -19.92 -4.77 12.02
CA MET A 55 -19.32 -4.98 10.69
C MET A 55 -17.83 -4.59 10.69
N PHE A 56 -17.48 -3.44 11.30
CA PHE A 56 -16.10 -3.02 11.42
C PHE A 56 -15.25 -4.04 12.17
N TYR A 57 -15.66 -4.50 13.36
CA TYR A 57 -14.86 -5.44 14.15
C TYR A 57 -14.69 -6.80 13.46
N ARG A 58 -15.73 -7.29 12.78
CA ARG A 58 -15.64 -8.52 11.98
C ARG A 58 -14.65 -8.37 10.83
N PHE A 59 -14.69 -7.24 10.14
CA PHE A 59 -13.77 -6.94 9.04
C PHE A 59 -12.33 -6.85 9.54
N TYR A 60 -12.07 -6.07 10.60
CA TYR A 60 -10.73 -5.94 11.19
C TYR A 60 -10.17 -7.28 11.67
N GLY A 61 -10.96 -8.08 12.39
CA GLY A 61 -10.52 -9.39 12.84
C GLY A 61 -10.23 -10.36 11.70
N ALA A 62 -11.03 -10.32 10.62
CA ALA A 62 -10.75 -11.12 9.42
C ALA A 62 -9.50 -10.64 8.69
N GLN A 63 -9.28 -9.32 8.59
CA GLN A 63 -8.11 -8.73 7.95
C GLN A 63 -6.83 -9.10 8.68
N GLU A 64 -6.78 -8.93 10.00
CA GLU A 64 -5.61 -9.28 10.83
C GLU A 64 -5.24 -10.77 10.70
N LYS A 65 -6.26 -11.64 10.74
CA LYS A 65 -6.04 -13.08 10.56
C LYS A 65 -5.48 -13.41 9.17
N ASN A 66 -6.01 -12.76 8.13
CA ASN A 66 -5.53 -12.98 6.77
C ASN A 66 -4.09 -12.50 6.60
N GLU A 67 -3.72 -11.34 7.18
CA GLU A 67 -2.35 -10.83 7.17
C GLU A 67 -1.37 -11.84 7.79
N GLY A 68 -1.69 -12.38 8.97
CA GLY A 68 -0.87 -13.42 9.60
C GLY A 68 -0.77 -14.71 8.76
N ASP A 69 -1.86 -15.18 8.16
CA ASP A 69 -1.85 -16.37 7.30
C ASP A 69 -1.03 -16.15 6.02
N PHE A 70 -1.13 -14.97 5.40
CA PHE A 70 -0.31 -14.61 4.24
C PHE A 70 1.16 -14.52 4.61
N GLN A 71 1.49 -13.90 5.75
CA GLN A 71 2.87 -13.82 6.22
C GLN A 71 3.46 -15.22 6.42
N MET A 72 2.73 -16.12 7.10
CA MET A 72 3.21 -17.48 7.33
C MET A 72 3.40 -18.27 6.03
N LYS A 73 2.51 -18.08 5.05
CA LYS A 73 2.66 -18.70 3.71
C LYS A 73 3.85 -18.13 2.94
N LEU A 74 4.08 -16.82 3.02
CA LEU A 74 5.23 -16.17 2.39
C LEU A 74 6.53 -16.66 3.02
N ASP A 75 6.63 -16.69 4.35
CA ASP A 75 7.81 -17.21 5.06
C ASP A 75 8.11 -18.66 4.68
N GLY A 76 7.06 -19.49 4.59
CA GLY A 76 7.16 -20.89 4.18
C GLY A 76 7.71 -21.12 2.77
N VAL A 77 7.62 -20.12 1.88
CA VAL A 77 8.20 -20.17 0.53
C VAL A 77 9.54 -19.43 0.46
N TYR A 78 9.64 -18.29 1.12
CA TYR A 78 10.77 -17.38 1.04
C TYR A 78 12.05 -18.00 1.59
N TYR A 79 12.03 -18.52 2.82
CA TYR A 79 13.26 -19.04 3.45
C TYR A 79 13.82 -20.26 2.71
N PRO A 80 13.03 -21.29 2.36
CA PRO A 80 13.55 -22.43 1.60
C PRO A 80 14.11 -22.03 0.22
N LEU A 81 13.48 -21.07 -0.45
CA LEU A 81 13.94 -20.56 -1.73
C LEU A 81 15.26 -19.79 -1.57
N ASN A 82 15.34 -18.91 -0.56
CA ASN A 82 16.55 -18.16 -0.23
C ASN A 82 17.72 -19.10 0.10
N ASP A 83 17.47 -20.13 0.91
CA ASP A 83 18.48 -21.13 1.27
C ASP A 83 18.95 -21.91 0.04
N SER A 84 18.02 -22.29 -0.84
CA SER A 84 18.35 -22.96 -2.11
C SER A 84 19.21 -22.08 -3.02
N ILE A 85 18.89 -20.78 -3.13
CA ILE A 85 19.69 -19.82 -3.90
C ILE A 85 21.07 -19.65 -3.29
N SER A 86 21.17 -19.53 -1.96
CA SER A 86 22.43 -19.41 -1.23
C SER A 86 23.33 -20.64 -1.43
N TRP A 87 22.75 -21.84 -1.30
CA TRP A 87 23.46 -23.09 -1.55
C TRP A 87 23.92 -23.21 -3.01
N LEU A 88 23.05 -22.93 -3.98
CA LEU A 88 23.41 -22.95 -5.40
C LEU A 88 24.53 -21.95 -5.70
N THR A 89 24.48 -20.76 -5.10
CA THR A 89 25.52 -19.74 -5.26
C THR A 89 26.87 -20.24 -4.76
N THR A 90 26.89 -20.86 -3.57
CA THR A 90 28.10 -21.46 -2.99
C THR A 90 28.63 -22.59 -3.87
N CYS A 91 27.77 -23.50 -4.29
CA CYS A 91 28.12 -24.63 -5.16
C CYS A 91 28.74 -24.16 -6.49
N MET A 92 28.17 -23.15 -7.14
CA MET A 92 28.72 -22.59 -8.38
C MET A 92 30.09 -21.95 -8.18
N GLU A 93 30.31 -21.27 -7.04
CA GLU A 93 31.59 -20.66 -6.72
C GLU A 93 32.68 -21.71 -6.46
N GLU A 94 32.36 -22.80 -5.75
CA GLU A 94 33.25 -23.94 -5.56
C GLU A 94 33.64 -24.57 -6.90
N MET A 95 32.67 -24.83 -7.78
CA MET A 95 32.93 -25.36 -9.12
C MET A 95 33.83 -24.43 -9.94
N ARG A 96 33.61 -23.11 -9.87
CA ARG A 96 34.45 -22.11 -10.55
C ARG A 96 35.90 -22.18 -10.08
N GLN A 97 36.11 -22.33 -8.77
CA GLN A 97 37.44 -22.46 -8.19
C GLN A 97 38.12 -23.76 -8.62
N ASP A 98 37.39 -24.87 -8.66
CA ASP A 98 37.95 -26.15 -9.10
C ASP A 98 38.36 -26.16 -10.57
N ILE A 99 37.56 -25.53 -11.45
CA ILE A 99 37.94 -25.31 -12.85
C ILE A 99 39.23 -24.48 -12.94
N ALA A 100 39.35 -23.41 -12.15
CA ALA A 100 40.56 -22.59 -12.13
C ALA A 100 41.80 -23.37 -11.66
N LYS A 101 41.66 -24.24 -10.65
CA LYS A 101 42.74 -25.13 -10.19
C LYS A 101 43.18 -26.11 -11.29
N ILE A 102 42.21 -26.73 -11.99
CA ILE A 102 42.50 -27.66 -13.10
C ILE A 102 43.23 -26.93 -14.24
N GLN A 103 42.78 -25.74 -14.62
CA GLN A 103 43.44 -24.92 -15.66
C GLN A 103 44.87 -24.56 -15.26
N HIS A 104 45.09 -24.11 -14.02
CA HIS A 104 46.44 -23.80 -13.54
C HIS A 104 47.36 -25.03 -13.54
N ALA A 105 46.87 -26.20 -13.13
CA ALA A 105 47.64 -27.44 -13.19
C ALA A 105 47.99 -27.82 -14.63
N ALA A 106 47.04 -27.72 -15.57
CA ALA A 106 47.27 -27.99 -16.98
C ALA A 106 48.31 -27.04 -17.61
N ASP A 107 48.25 -25.75 -17.29
CA ASP A 107 49.22 -24.75 -17.77
C ASP A 107 50.63 -24.98 -17.20
N LYS A 108 50.74 -25.40 -15.93
CA LYS A 108 52.04 -25.75 -15.31
C LYS A 108 52.72 -26.94 -16.00
N HIS A 109 51.93 -27.90 -16.49
CA HIS A 109 52.43 -29.07 -17.20
C HIS A 109 52.58 -28.86 -18.72
N ARG A 110 52.33 -27.63 -19.21
CA ARG A 110 52.51 -27.28 -20.62
C ARG A 110 54.02 -27.19 -20.93
N PRO A 111 54.56 -28.05 -21.80
CA PRO A 111 55.95 -27.92 -22.23
C PRO A 111 56.14 -26.56 -22.95
N PRO A 112 57.36 -25.98 -22.92
CA PRO A 112 57.65 -24.76 -23.66
C PRO A 112 57.29 -24.98 -25.14
N SER A 113 56.31 -24.20 -25.60
CA SER A 113 55.83 -24.24 -26.97
C SER A 113 56.97 -23.84 -27.90
N ILE A 114 57.46 -24.77 -28.73
CA ILE A 114 58.27 -24.41 -29.88
C ILE A 114 57.34 -23.65 -30.83
N ASP A 115 57.52 -22.32 -30.90
CA ASP A 115 56.80 -21.42 -31.81
C ASP A 115 56.83 -21.98 -33.24
N ARG A 116 55.68 -22.48 -33.67
CA ARG A 116 55.35 -22.73 -35.07
C ARG A 116 53.95 -22.20 -35.33
N HIS A 117 53.85 -20.88 -35.43
CA HIS A 117 52.90 -20.12 -36.26
C HIS A 117 51.62 -20.85 -36.74
N LYS A 118 50.47 -20.59 -36.09
CA LYS A 118 49.21 -20.05 -36.68
C LYS A 118 48.05 -20.06 -35.66
N PRO A 119 47.12 -19.08 -35.70
CA PRO A 119 46.08 -18.91 -34.68
C PRO A 119 44.81 -19.69 -35.04
N ILE A 120 44.23 -20.40 -34.07
CA ILE A 120 42.86 -20.92 -34.15
C ILE A 120 41.99 -20.09 -33.22
N PHE A 121 41.03 -19.39 -33.82
CA PHE A 121 39.98 -18.65 -33.13
C PHE A 121 39.08 -19.62 -32.37
N LEU A 122 39.12 -19.56 -31.03
CA LEU A 122 38.06 -20.08 -30.19
C LEU A 122 37.54 -18.93 -29.33
N THR A 123 36.34 -18.48 -29.67
CA THR A 123 35.61 -17.44 -28.93
C THR A 123 35.26 -17.97 -27.55
N ARG A 124 35.97 -17.46 -26.54
CA ARG A 124 35.62 -17.59 -25.12
C ARG A 124 34.33 -16.83 -24.85
N THR A 125 33.19 -17.52 -24.81
CA THR A 125 31.93 -16.92 -24.33
C THR A 125 32.00 -16.82 -22.81
N ASN A 126 32.21 -15.61 -22.29
CA ASN A 126 32.13 -15.33 -20.87
C ASN A 126 30.66 -15.32 -20.44
N PHE A 127 30.24 -16.30 -19.63
CA PHE A 127 28.93 -16.29 -18.98
C PHE A 127 28.98 -15.30 -17.81
N SER A 128 28.30 -14.17 -17.95
CA SER A 128 28.22 -13.15 -16.90
C SER A 128 27.13 -13.54 -15.91
N VAL A 129 27.53 -13.99 -14.72
CA VAL A 129 26.61 -14.27 -13.60
C VAL A 129 26.19 -12.92 -13.01
N LYS A 130 25.01 -12.45 -13.36
CA LYS A 130 24.41 -11.27 -12.73
C LYS A 130 23.95 -11.67 -11.33
N ARG A 131 24.49 -10.99 -10.32
CA ARG A 131 24.06 -11.07 -8.92
C ARG A 131 22.62 -10.55 -8.84
N LEU A 132 21.65 -11.44 -8.62
CA LEU A 132 20.31 -11.04 -8.20
C LEU A 132 20.37 -10.81 -6.69
N THR A 133 20.81 -9.62 -6.27
CA THR A 133 20.54 -9.17 -4.92
C THR A 133 19.07 -8.76 -4.90
N VAL A 134 18.23 -9.57 -4.26
CA VAL A 134 16.85 -9.19 -3.98
C VAL A 134 16.89 -8.39 -2.68
N ASP A 135 17.28 -7.12 -2.77
CA ASP A 135 17.21 -6.20 -1.64
C ASP A 135 15.73 -5.86 -1.43
N PHE A 136 15.03 -6.65 -0.61
CA PHE A 136 13.72 -6.27 -0.09
C PHE A 136 13.93 -5.52 1.23
N PHE A 137 13.92 -4.19 1.14
CA PHE A 137 13.55 -3.33 2.27
C PHE A 137 12.05 -3.49 2.52
N PHE A 138 11.70 -3.99 3.71
CA PHE A 138 10.47 -3.68 4.41
C PHE A 138 10.83 -3.26 5.84
#